data_AF-A0A9E0LXQ6-F1
#
_entry.id   AF-A0A9E0LXQ6-F1
#
_cell.length_a   1.000
_cell.length_b   1.000
_cell.length_c   1.000
_cell.angle_alpha   90.00
_cell.angle_beta   90.00
_cell.angle_gamma   90.00
#
_symmetry.space_group_name_H-M   'P 1'
#
loop_
_entity.id
_entity.type
_entity.pdbx_description
1 polymer ?
#
loop_
_entity_poly.entity_id
_entity_poly.type
_entity_poly.pdbx_seq_one_letter_code
_entity_poly.pdbx_strand_id
1 'polypeptide(L)' 'RAAFVLRHYEGRSIAEISSTLGKRDNATKQSIFRAVRKLRAALAPLAPPVAPGNQEALHEEPA' A
#
# COMPACT_ATOMS: atom_id res chain seq x y z
N ARG A 1 -5.84 1.18 -12.44
CA ARG A 1 -6.47 -0.14 -12.19
C ARG A 1 -5.58 -1.28 -12.65
N ALA A 2 -5.26 -1.43 -13.95
CA ALA A 2 -4.41 -2.52 -14.45
C ALA A 2 -3.10 -2.74 -13.67
N ALA A 3 -2.30 -1.69 -13.45
CA ALA A 3 -1.04 -1.78 -12.69
C ALA A 3 -1.22 -2.31 -11.25
N PHE A 4 -2.35 -2.01 -10.60
CA PHE A 4 -2.66 -2.52 -9.26
C PHE A 4 -2.95 -4.03 -9.30
N VAL A 5 -3.70 -4.49 -10.30
CA VAL A 5 -4.03 -5.92 -10.48
C VAL A 5 -2.76 -6.71 -10.76
N LEU A 6 -1.96 -6.27 -11.73
CA LEU A 6 -0.70 -6.94 -12.07
C LEU A 6 0.26 -7.05 -10.87
N ARG A 7 0.28 -6.04 -10.00
CA ARG A 7 1.14 -6.05 -8.80
C ARG A 7 0.61 -6.95 -7.69
N HIS A 8 -0.68 -6.82 -7.36
CA HIS A 8 -1.23 -7.40 -6.12
C HIS A 8 -1.96 -8.73 -6.31
N TYR A 9 -2.44 -9.02 -7.52
CA TYR A 9 -3.06 -10.31 -7.85
C TYR A 9 -2.08 -11.22 -8.60
N GLU A 10 -1.27 -10.67 -9.50
CA GLU A 10 -0.32 -11.47 -10.30
C GLU A 10 1.13 -11.42 -9.79
N GLY A 11 1.43 -10.61 -8.76
CA GLY A 11 2.75 -10.56 -8.13
C GLY A 11 3.88 -9.96 -8.98
N ARG A 12 3.58 -9.32 -10.11
CA ARG A 12 4.60 -8.82 -11.04
C ARG A 12 5.46 -7.70 -10.44
N SER A 13 6.71 -7.60 -10.90
CA SER A 13 7.60 -6.49 -10.57
C SER A 13 7.16 -5.18 -11.24
N ILE A 14 7.64 -4.05 -10.74
CA ILE A 14 7.31 -2.73 -11.32
C ILE A 14 7.83 -2.61 -12.76
N ALA A 15 9.01 -3.17 -13.04
CA ALA A 15 9.64 -3.15 -14.36
C ALA A 15 8.85 -3.98 -15.38
N GLU A 16 8.37 -5.16 -14.99
CA GLU A 16 7.51 -5.97 -15.86
C GLU A 16 6.19 -5.27 -16.14
N ILE A 17 5.60 -4.62 -15.13
CA ILE A 17 4.34 -3.88 -15.28
C ILE A 17 4.53 -2.64 -16.16
N SER A 18 5.63 -1.91 -15.99
CA SER A 18 5.92 -0.71 -16.78
C SER A 18 6.13 -1.06 -18.25
N SER A 19 6.89 -2.12 -18.54
CA SER A 19 7.05 -2.69 -19.87
C SER A 19 5.70 -3.15 -20.46
N THR A 20 4.93 -3.97 -19.72
CA THR A 20 3.62 -4.49 -20.15
C THR A 20 2.62 -3.38 -20.49
N LEU A 21 2.64 -2.28 -19.74
CA LEU A 21 1.69 -1.18 -19.91
C LEU A 21 2.21 -0.03 -20.79
N GLY A 22 3.44 -0.14 -21.33
CA GLY A 22 4.06 0.94 -22.11
C GLY A 22 4.27 2.23 -21.31
N LYS A 23 4.60 2.12 -20.02
CA LYS A 23 4.76 3.26 -19.10
C LYS A 23 6.17 3.33 -18.53
N ARG A 24 6.56 4.51 -18.04
CA ARG A 24 7.75 4.65 -17.19
C ARG A 24 7.51 4.07 -15.80
N ASP A 25 8.54 3.46 -15.21
CA ASP A 25 8.48 2.86 -13.86
C ASP A 25 7.90 3.80 -12.80
N ASN A 26 8.29 5.06 -12.80
CA ASN A 26 7.77 6.03 -11.84
C ASN A 26 6.26 6.28 -12.02
N ALA A 27 5.79 6.34 -13.27
CA ALA A 27 4.35 6.48 -13.54
C ALA A 27 3.57 5.22 -13.12
N THR A 28 4.17 4.04 -13.26
CA THR A 28 3.62 2.77 -12.76
C THR A 28 3.52 2.77 -11.23
N LYS A 29 4.60 3.13 -10.52
CA LYS A 29 4.61 3.29 -9.05
C LYS A 29 3.50 4.21 -8.58
N GLN A 30 3.41 5.41 -9.16
CA GLN A 30 2.38 6.39 -8.82
C GLN A 30 0.96 5.86 -9.08
N SER A 31 0.76 5.12 -10.17
CA SER A 31 -0.53 4.48 -10.47
C SER A 31 -0.93 3.45 -9.42
N ILE A 32 0.03 2.65 -8.93
CA ILE A 32 -0.19 1.66 -7.88
C ILE A 32 -0.52 2.35 -6.55
N PHE A 33 0.29 3.30 -6.10
CA PHE A 33 0.05 4.02 -4.84
C PHE A 33 -1.29 4.73 -4.82
N ARG A 34 -1.66 5.40 -5.92
CA ARG A 34 -2.96 6.05 -6.04
C ARG A 34 -4.11 5.05 -5.97
N ALA A 35 -3.96 3.87 -6.57
CA ALA A 35 -4.97 2.82 -6.48
C ALA A 35 -5.10 2.25 -5.06
N VAL A 36 -3.98 1.98 -4.39
CA VAL A 36 -3.96 1.54 -2.98
C VAL A 36 -4.62 2.58 -2.08
N ARG A 37 -4.30 3.87 -2.25
CA ARG A 37 -4.90 4.95 -1.45
C ARG A 37 -6.41 5.01 -1.63
N LYS A 38 -6.89 4.87 -2.87
CA LYS A 38 -8.33 4.80 -3.17
C LYS A 38 -8.99 3.59 -2.52
N LEU A 39 -8.35 2.42 -2.59
CA LEU A 39 -8.87 1.21 -1.96
C LEU A 39 -8.95 1.35 -0.44
N ARG A 40 -7.88 1.82 0.21
CA ARG A 40 -7.86 2.06 1.66
C ARG A 40 -8.94 3.05 2.09
N ALA A 41 -9.11 4.15 1.35
CA ALA A 41 -10.16 5.13 1.65
C ALA A 41 -11.57 4.53 1.54
N ALA A 42 -11.82 3.68 0.53
CA ALA A 42 -13.10 3.00 0.38
C ALA A 42 -13.38 1.97 1.48
N LEU A 43 -12.33 1.35 2.03
CA LEU A 43 -12.44 0.36 3.10
C LEU A 43 -12.39 0.98 4.51
N ALA A 44 -11.95 2.23 4.65
CA ALA A 44 -11.81 2.89 5.95
C ALA A 44 -13.09 2.85 6.82
N PRO A 45 -14.31 3.04 6.29
CA PRO A 45 -15.54 2.94 7.09
C PRO A 45 -15.85 1.53 7.62
N LEU A 46 -15.25 0.51 7.01
CA LEU A 46 -15.44 -0.90 7.37
C LEU A 46 -14.28 -1.42 8.24
N ALA A 47 -13.18 -0.69 8.31
CA ALA A 47 -12.07 -1.05 9.17
C ALA A 47 -12.50 -0.88 10.64
N PRO A 48 -12.18 -1.83 11.53
CA PRO A 48 -12.38 -1.61 12.95
C PRO A 48 -11.63 -0.34 13.36
N PRO A 49 -12.15 0.46 14.31
CA PRO A 49 -11.38 1.56 14.87
C PRO A 49 -10.06 0.98 15.33
N VAL A 50 -8.96 1.47 14.76
CA VAL A 50 -7.62 1.08 15.20
C VAL A 50 -7.54 1.49 16.66
N ALA A 51 -7.69 0.52 17.57
CA ALA A 51 -7.41 0.77 18.97
C ALA A 51 -5.98 1.32 19.01
N PRO A 52 -5.72 2.44 19.70
CA PRO A 52 -4.35 2.89 19.89
C PRO A 52 -3.61 1.75 20.60
N GLY A 53 -2.84 0.97 19.84
CA GLY A 53 -2.06 -0.14 20.37
C GLY A 53 -0.95 0.44 21.24
N ASN A 54 -0.89 -0.01 22.50
CA ASN A 54 0.05 0.36 23.54
C ASN A 54 1.41 0.86 23.02
N GLN A 55 1.60 2.18 23.06
CA GLN A 55 2.93 2.80 23.20
C GLN A 55 3.20 3.05 24.69
N GLU A 56 2.94 2.07 25.54
CA GLU A 56 3.27 2.07 26.98
C GLU A 56 3.93 0.75 27.32
N ALA A 57 5.18 0.59 26.87
CA ALA A 57 6.15 -0.34 27.43
C ALA A 57 7.51 0.02 26.83
N LEU A 58 8.55 0.04 27.67
CA LEU A 58 9.98 0.30 27.37
C LEU A 58 10.54 1.70 27.67
N HIS A 59 9.93 2.46 28.58
CA HIS A 59 10.69 3.32 29.49
C HIS A 59 10.49 2.85 30.93
N GLU A 60 11.08 1.70 31.27
CA GLU A 60 11.41 1.40 32.66
C GLU A 60 12.81 1.98 32.93
N GLU A 61 12.86 3.17 33.50
CA GLU A 61 13.85 3.54 34.53
C GLU A 61 13.17 3.19 35.87
N PRO A 62 13.78 2.48 36.84
CA PRO A 62 15.02 2.97 37.49
C PRO A 62 15.96 1.89 38.11
N ALA A 63 17.21 2.29 38.41
CA ALA A 63 17.87 2.13 39.73
C ALA A 63 19.16 2.97 39.78
#